data_AF-A0A2V3HP14-F1
#
_entry.id   AF-A0A2V3HP14-F1
#
_cell.length_a   1.000
_cell.length_b   1.000
_cell.length_c   1.000
_cell.angle_alpha   90.00
_cell.angle_beta   90.00
_cell.angle_gamma   90.00
#
_symmetry.space_group_name_H-M   'P 1'
#
loop_
_entity.id
_entity.type
_entity.pdbx_description
1 polymer ?
#
loop_
_entity_poly.entity_id
_entity_poly.type
_entity_poly.pdbx_seq_one_letter_code
_entity_poly.pdbx_strand_id
1 'polypeptide(L)'
;MADREAEQKIENLSVEEWMENLEFESTADVPIPENLVNRVIGQEDAAIVIRKASEQRRHVMLIGDPGTGKSMLARAMTDLLPRDALEDTLCYPNDDDENEPRVRTVPAGRGDKIISDRRAHLRASRERTNKTLLSITLFIGVILVYATIMSGDFFMLIFSILLLGFAYMFLRNRLTSGDDSRIPKLLVKHDRNDMPPFEDATGTLAGSLLGDVRHDPFQSGGMETPAHERVEAGAIHKAHGGVLFIDEINLLRLHEQQALLTAMQEKEFAISGRSERSSGALTKTEPVPCDFILVAAGNLDALQGMHPALRSRIRGYGYEVYV
;
A
#
# COMPACT_ATOMS: atom_id res chain seq x y z
N MET A 1 16.89 28.72 7.30
CA MET A 1 17.82 29.85 7.05
C MET A 1 18.94 29.97 8.09
N ALA A 2 19.00 29.13 9.14
CA ALA A 2 20.05 29.19 10.17
C ALA A 2 21.23 28.20 9.98
N ASP A 3 21.16 27.28 9.00
CA ASP A 3 22.17 26.23 8.78
C ASP A 3 23.21 26.53 7.69
N ARG A 4 23.19 27.73 7.11
CA ARG A 4 24.18 28.16 6.13
C ARG A 4 25.16 29.09 6.82
N GLU A 5 26.23 28.54 7.40
CA GLU A 5 27.52 29.21 7.73
C GLU A 5 28.33 28.46 8.82
N ALA A 6 28.35 27.13 8.81
CA ALA A 6 29.51 26.44 9.34
C ALA A 6 30.56 26.39 8.22
N GLU A 7 31.35 27.45 8.07
CA GLU A 7 32.61 27.36 7.33
C GLU A 7 33.37 26.15 7.89
N GLN A 8 33.60 25.13 7.05
CA GLN A 8 34.48 24.01 7.39
C GLN A 8 35.89 24.58 7.59
N LYS A 9 36.18 25.05 8.80
CA LYS A 9 37.55 25.24 9.26
C LYS A 9 38.16 23.86 9.27
N ILE A 10 39.07 23.61 8.33
CA ILE A 10 39.96 22.46 8.41
C ILE A 10 40.77 22.65 9.70
N GLU A 11 40.42 21.89 10.73
CA GLU A 11 41.19 21.84 11.96
C GLU A 11 42.52 21.15 11.66
N ASN A 12 43.61 21.90 11.82
CA ASN A 12 44.97 21.40 11.60
C ASN A 12 45.56 20.69 12.84
N LEU A 13 44.72 20.39 13.83
CA LEU A 13 45.10 19.66 15.04
C LEU A 13 45.30 18.18 14.72
N SER A 14 46.22 17.51 15.41
CA SER A 14 46.28 16.05 15.34
C SER A 14 45.04 15.43 15.98
N VAL A 15 44.72 14.17 15.66
CA VAL A 15 43.56 13.48 16.25
C VAL A 15 43.70 13.42 17.78
N GLU A 16 44.92 13.21 18.29
CA GLU A 16 45.16 13.20 19.74
C GLU A 16 44.89 14.58 20.37
N GLU A 17 45.39 15.66 19.77
CA GLU A 17 45.17 17.03 20.24
C GLU A 17 43.71 17.45 20.16
N TRP A 18 42.99 16.99 19.13
CA TRP A 18 41.54 17.21 19.00
C TRP A 18 40.78 16.48 20.10
N MET A 19 41.14 15.22 20.40
CA MET A 19 40.52 14.43 21.46
C MET A 19 40.73 15.04 22.85
N GLU A 20 41.89 15.63 23.13
CA GLU A 20 42.15 16.31 24.41
C GLU A 20 41.27 17.55 24.62
N ASN A 21 40.76 18.15 23.55
CA ASN A 21 39.88 19.33 23.61
C ASN A 21 38.39 18.97 23.69
N LEU A 22 38.03 17.69 23.70
CA LEU A 22 36.63 17.25 23.80
C LEU A 22 36.21 17.11 25.27
N GLU A 23 35.33 17.99 25.73
CA GLU A 23 34.76 17.93 27.08
C GLU A 23 33.53 17.00 27.13
N PHE A 24 33.74 15.69 27.24
CA PHE A 24 32.68 14.74 27.59
C PHE A 24 33.21 13.53 28.39
N GLU A 25 32.39 12.97 29.29
CA GLU A 25 32.75 11.80 30.09
C GLU A 25 32.32 10.48 29.43
N SER A 26 31.19 10.50 28.72
CA SER A 26 30.62 9.34 28.06
C SER A 26 30.03 9.68 26.69
N THR A 27 29.91 8.67 25.81
CA THR A 27 29.18 8.80 24.55
C THR A 27 27.71 9.13 24.75
N ALA A 28 27.16 8.95 25.96
CA ALA A 28 25.84 9.42 26.34
C ALA A 28 25.70 10.96 26.34
N ASP A 29 26.81 11.68 26.51
CA ASP A 29 26.83 13.15 26.58
C ASP A 29 26.94 13.80 25.18
N VAL A 30 27.23 13.00 24.15
CA VAL A 30 27.41 13.47 22.78
C VAL A 30 26.04 13.77 22.17
N PRO A 31 25.75 15.02 21.77
CA PRO A 31 24.46 15.38 21.19
C PRO A 31 24.29 14.70 19.82
N ILE A 32 23.23 13.90 19.68
CA ILE A 32 22.89 13.23 18.42
C ILE A 32 21.88 14.12 17.68
N PRO A 33 22.18 14.57 16.45
CA PRO A 33 21.24 15.37 15.65
C PRO A 33 19.89 14.65 15.48
N GLU A 34 18.77 15.38 15.49
CA GLU A 34 17.45 14.75 15.30
C GLU A 34 17.27 14.24 13.86
N ASN A 35 17.62 15.06 12.87
CA ASN A 35 17.49 14.72 11.44
C ASN A 35 18.54 13.70 11.01
N LEU A 36 18.12 12.63 10.32
CA LEU A 36 19.02 11.58 9.85
C LEU A 36 20.08 12.10 8.87
N VAL A 37 19.76 13.11 8.05
CA VAL A 37 20.71 13.68 7.08
C VAL A 37 21.94 14.29 7.77
N ASN A 38 21.78 14.81 8.98
CA ASN A 38 22.86 15.42 9.76
C ASN A 38 23.67 14.38 10.54
N ARG A 39 23.26 13.10 10.55
CA ARG A 39 24.00 11.99 11.16
C ARG A 39 24.93 11.29 10.17
N VAL A 40 24.86 11.65 8.89
CA VAL A 40 25.75 11.10 7.87
C VAL A 40 27.12 11.76 8.01
N ILE A 41 28.16 10.94 8.16
CA ILE A 41 29.53 11.39 8.42
C ILE A 41 30.40 11.13 7.19
N GLY A 42 31.16 12.13 6.75
CA GLY A 42 32.13 11.98 5.66
C GLY A 42 31.51 11.84 4.27
N GLN A 43 30.22 12.20 4.12
CA GLN A 43 29.48 12.18 2.86
C GLN A 43 28.68 13.47 2.69
N GLU A 44 29.33 14.61 2.90
CA GLU A 44 28.71 15.94 2.90
C GLU A 44 28.10 16.28 1.55
N ASP A 45 28.79 15.94 0.45
CA ASP A 45 28.29 16.14 -0.91
C ASP A 45 27.01 15.33 -1.15
N ALA A 46 26.98 14.07 -0.69
CA ALA A 46 25.81 13.23 -0.81
C ALA A 46 24.63 13.77 0.00
N ALA A 47 24.88 14.24 1.22
CA ALA A 47 23.86 14.88 2.06
C ALA A 47 23.28 16.15 1.42
N ILE A 48 24.12 16.99 0.80
CA ILE A 48 23.69 18.18 0.06
C ILE A 48 22.82 17.80 -1.13
N VAL A 49 23.21 16.76 -1.89
CA VAL A 49 22.43 16.29 -3.04
C VAL A 49 21.09 15.72 -2.60
N ILE A 50 21.05 14.89 -1.55
CA ILE A 50 19.80 14.37 -1.00
C ILE A 50 18.87 15.49 -0.58
N ARG A 51 19.38 16.55 0.06
CA ARG A 51 18.58 17.72 0.42
C ARG A 51 17.97 18.40 -0.81
N LYS A 52 18.79 18.68 -1.83
CA LYS A 52 18.31 19.29 -3.09
C LYS A 52 17.31 18.40 -3.82
N ALA A 53 17.57 17.09 -3.86
CA ALA A 53 16.69 16.11 -4.49
C ALA A 53 15.35 16.00 -3.77
N SER A 54 15.33 16.10 -2.44
CA SER A 54 14.11 16.10 -1.62
C SER A 54 13.23 17.31 -1.93
N GLU A 55 13.82 18.51 -1.90
CA GLU A 55 13.13 19.78 -2.18
C GLU A 55 12.53 19.82 -3.59
N GLN A 56 13.24 19.24 -4.57
CA GLN A 56 12.83 19.24 -5.97
C GLN A 56 12.04 17.99 -6.39
N ARG A 57 11.81 17.05 -5.47
CA ARG A 57 11.25 15.71 -5.71
C ARG A 57 11.90 14.99 -6.90
N ARG A 58 13.23 14.91 -6.91
CA ARG A 58 14.01 14.26 -7.97
C ARG A 58 14.56 12.91 -7.53
N HIS A 59 14.61 11.97 -8.47
CA HIS A 59 15.20 10.65 -8.26
C HIS A 59 16.71 10.73 -8.06
N VAL A 60 17.26 9.78 -7.31
CA VAL A 60 18.69 9.73 -6.98
C VAL A 60 19.24 8.34 -7.24
N MET A 61 20.45 8.26 -7.78
CA MET A 61 21.26 7.05 -7.85
C MET A 61 22.45 7.22 -6.91
N LEU A 62 22.56 6.36 -5.90
CA LEU A 62 23.67 6.29 -4.96
C LEU A 62 24.62 5.17 -5.39
N ILE A 63 25.88 5.52 -5.66
CA ILE A 63 26.90 4.59 -6.14
C ILE A 63 27.99 4.49 -5.09
N GLY A 64 28.18 3.31 -4.52
CA GLY A 64 29.13 3.15 -3.42
C GLY A 64 29.28 1.71 -3.00
N ASP A 65 30.36 1.41 -2.28
CA ASP A 65 30.59 0.07 -1.75
C ASP A 65 29.52 -0.30 -0.68
N PRO A 66 29.30 -1.59 -0.40
CA PRO A 66 28.42 -2.01 0.68
C PRO A 66 28.88 -1.42 2.01
N GLY A 67 27.94 -0.88 2.80
CA GLY A 67 28.23 -0.30 4.11
C GLY A 67 28.57 1.20 4.12
N THR A 68 28.57 1.91 2.97
CA THR A 68 28.85 3.36 2.91
C THR A 68 27.68 4.27 3.30
N GLY A 69 26.57 3.71 3.80
CA GLY A 69 25.43 4.49 4.29
C GLY A 69 24.37 4.85 3.25
N LYS A 70 24.35 4.20 2.07
CA LYS A 70 23.35 4.40 1.01
C LYS A 70 21.90 4.36 1.50
N SER A 71 21.52 3.33 2.26
CA SER A 71 20.17 3.19 2.83
C SER A 71 19.89 4.25 3.91
N MET A 72 20.91 4.71 4.64
CA MET A 72 20.76 5.78 5.63
C MET A 72 20.46 7.11 4.93
N LEU A 73 21.17 7.44 3.85
CA LEU A 73 20.89 8.61 3.01
C LEU A 73 19.49 8.55 2.39
N ALA A 74 19.07 7.38 1.93
CA ALA A 74 17.73 7.18 1.38
C ALA A 74 16.65 7.40 2.45
N ARG A 75 16.83 6.90 3.67
CA ARG A 75 15.91 7.18 4.80
C ARG A 75 15.96 8.63 5.23
N ALA A 76 17.12 9.27 5.20
CA ALA A 76 17.24 10.68 5.52
C ALA A 76 16.44 11.57 4.55
N MET A 77 16.20 11.09 3.32
CA MET A 77 15.35 11.77 2.35
C MET A 77 13.90 11.90 2.83
N THR A 78 13.32 10.90 3.52
CA THR A 78 11.92 10.98 3.98
C THR A 78 11.70 12.04 5.05
N ASP A 79 12.71 12.29 5.89
CA ASP A 79 12.66 13.34 6.92
C ASP A 79 12.58 14.74 6.30
N LEU A 80 13.13 14.90 5.10
CA LEU A 80 13.22 16.18 4.39
C LEU A 80 12.05 16.44 3.45
N LEU A 81 11.25 15.41 3.16
CA LEU A 81 10.08 15.57 2.30
C LEU A 81 8.98 16.36 3.02
N PRO A 82 8.24 17.20 2.28
CA PRO A 82 7.09 17.87 2.85
C PRO A 82 6.09 16.83 3.34
N ARG A 83 5.51 17.09 4.50
CA ARG A 83 4.38 16.31 5.04
C ARG A 83 3.10 16.70 4.31
N ASP A 84 3.11 16.49 3.00
CA ASP A 84 1.92 16.65 2.17
C ASP A 84 0.80 15.76 2.71
N ALA A 85 -0.44 16.08 2.36
CA ALA A 85 -1.57 15.24 2.74
C ALA A 85 -1.44 13.88 2.02
N LEU A 86 -0.96 12.87 2.75
CA LEU A 86 -0.96 11.49 2.29
C LEU A 86 -2.39 11.05 1.95
N GLU A 87 -2.51 10.11 1.02
CA GLU A 87 -3.80 9.62 0.54
C GLU A 87 -3.93 8.12 0.75
N ASP A 88 -5.07 7.69 1.31
CA ASP A 88 -5.46 6.29 1.34
C ASP A 88 -5.95 5.87 -0.06
N THR A 89 -5.54 4.70 -0.52
CA THR A 89 -5.93 4.15 -1.82
C THR A 89 -6.94 3.03 -1.64
N LEU A 90 -8.12 3.16 -2.26
CA LEU A 90 -9.22 2.20 -2.21
C LEU A 90 -9.44 1.55 -3.57
N CYS A 91 -9.72 0.26 -3.58
CA CYS A 91 -10.08 -0.53 -4.76
C CYS A 91 -11.55 -0.95 -4.67
N TYR A 92 -12.35 -0.49 -5.63
CA TYR A 92 -13.77 -0.75 -5.72
C TYR A 92 -14.05 -1.83 -6.78
N PRO A 93 -15.12 -2.62 -6.59
CA PRO A 93 -15.65 -3.42 -7.67
C PRO A 93 -16.11 -2.51 -8.81
N ASN A 94 -16.04 -3.03 -10.03
CA ASN A 94 -16.53 -2.36 -11.22
C ASN A 94 -17.70 -3.17 -11.80
N ASP A 95 -18.88 -2.54 -11.82
CA ASP A 95 -20.11 -3.18 -12.31
C ASP A 95 -20.12 -3.33 -13.85
N ASP A 96 -19.32 -2.53 -14.56
CA ASP A 96 -19.22 -2.55 -16.03
C ASP A 96 -18.25 -3.64 -16.54
N ASP A 97 -17.11 -3.81 -15.87
CA ASP A 97 -16.12 -4.87 -16.14
C ASP A 97 -15.46 -5.32 -14.83
N GLU A 98 -15.80 -6.52 -14.37
CA GLU A 98 -15.27 -7.08 -13.13
C GLU A 98 -13.73 -7.23 -13.16
N ASN A 99 -13.14 -7.44 -14.34
CA ASN A 99 -11.68 -7.58 -14.48
C ASN A 99 -10.93 -6.25 -14.44
N GLU A 100 -11.64 -5.13 -14.42
CA GLU A 100 -11.07 -3.79 -14.27
C GLU A 100 -11.55 -3.10 -12.98
N PRO A 101 -11.06 -3.49 -11.78
CA PRO A 101 -11.38 -2.82 -10.54
C PRO A 101 -11.05 -1.31 -10.57
N ARG A 102 -11.95 -0.50 -10.03
CA ARG A 102 -11.79 0.97 -9.99
C ARG A 102 -10.92 1.40 -8.81
N VAL A 103 -10.09 2.40 -9.02
CA VAL A 103 -9.17 2.90 -8.00
C VAL A 103 -9.55 4.33 -7.63
N ARG A 104 -9.67 4.61 -6.33
CA ARG A 104 -9.98 5.96 -5.83
C ARG A 104 -9.13 6.26 -4.63
N THR A 105 -8.58 7.47 -4.58
CA THR A 105 -7.86 7.97 -3.41
C THR A 105 -8.74 8.86 -2.55
N VAL A 106 -8.45 8.88 -1.26
CA VAL A 106 -9.08 9.77 -0.27
C VAL A 106 -8.01 10.27 0.69
N PRO A 107 -8.18 11.42 1.36
CA PRO A 107 -7.20 11.88 2.34
C PRO A 107 -6.95 10.86 3.45
N ALA A 108 -5.72 10.76 3.93
CA ALA A 108 -5.27 9.83 4.97
C ALA A 108 -6.24 9.73 6.17
N GLY A 109 -6.50 8.50 6.59
CA GLY A 109 -7.41 8.13 7.68
C GLY A 109 -8.90 8.11 7.30
N ARG A 110 -9.29 8.47 6.06
CA ARG A 110 -10.68 8.40 5.60
C ARG A 110 -11.05 7.03 5.05
N GLY A 111 -10.09 6.24 4.57
CA GLY A 111 -10.34 4.92 3.99
C GLY A 111 -11.01 3.96 4.97
N ASP A 112 -10.47 3.85 6.19
CA ASP A 112 -11.06 3.02 7.25
C ASP A 112 -12.47 3.44 7.64
N LYS A 113 -12.72 4.75 7.66
CA LYS A 113 -14.06 5.29 7.96
C LYS A 113 -15.06 4.89 6.88
N ILE A 114 -14.70 5.00 5.60
CA ILE A 114 -15.58 4.62 4.48
C ILE A 114 -15.93 3.13 4.56
N ILE A 115 -14.93 2.26 4.82
CA ILE A 115 -15.14 0.81 4.91
C ILE A 115 -16.01 0.45 6.12
N SER A 116 -15.73 1.04 7.28
CA SER A 116 -16.51 0.78 8.49
C SER A 116 -17.95 1.26 8.38
N ASP A 117 -18.20 2.46 7.85
CA ASP A 117 -19.54 2.99 7.59
C ASP A 117 -20.32 2.10 6.62
N ARG A 118 -19.68 1.64 5.53
CA ARG A 118 -20.30 0.74 4.54
C ARG A 118 -20.63 -0.63 5.13
N ARG A 119 -19.72 -1.21 5.91
CA ARG A 119 -19.94 -2.46 6.65
C ARG A 119 -21.09 -2.32 7.66
N ALA A 120 -21.16 -1.21 8.37
CA ALA A 120 -22.25 -0.95 9.32
C ALA A 120 -23.60 -0.84 8.61
N HIS A 121 -23.67 -0.15 7.47
CA HIS A 121 -24.89 -0.03 6.68
C HIS A 121 -25.39 -1.40 6.16
N LEU A 122 -24.49 -2.25 5.67
CA LEU A 122 -24.82 -3.61 5.21
C LEU A 122 -25.33 -4.48 6.37
N ARG A 123 -24.67 -4.43 7.53
CA ARG A 123 -25.11 -5.15 8.74
C ARG A 123 -26.49 -4.69 9.20
N ALA A 124 -26.75 -3.38 9.23
CA ALA A 124 -28.04 -2.81 9.61
C ALA A 124 -29.15 -3.21 8.63
N SER A 125 -28.86 -3.21 7.31
CA SER A 125 -29.81 -3.69 6.29
C SER A 125 -30.14 -5.17 6.50
N ARG A 126 -29.13 -6.02 6.73
CA ARG A 126 -29.31 -7.45 7.01
C ARG A 126 -30.12 -7.70 8.28
N GLU A 127 -29.88 -6.93 9.34
CA GLU A 127 -30.65 -7.02 10.57
C GLU A 127 -32.11 -6.62 10.37
N ARG A 128 -32.39 -5.55 9.61
CA ARG A 128 -33.75 -5.15 9.24
C ARG A 128 -34.46 -6.24 8.45
N THR A 129 -33.82 -6.80 7.41
CA THR A 129 -34.37 -7.89 6.61
C THR A 129 -34.63 -9.14 7.46
N ASN A 130 -33.74 -9.47 8.39
CA ASN A 130 -33.97 -10.59 9.32
C ASN A 130 -35.14 -10.32 10.27
N LYS A 131 -35.26 -9.09 10.81
CA LYS A 131 -36.37 -8.70 11.69
C LYS A 131 -37.70 -8.70 10.94
N THR A 132 -37.75 -8.20 9.70
CA THR A 132 -38.97 -8.22 8.88
C THR A 132 -39.36 -9.65 8.52
N LEU A 133 -38.41 -10.49 8.09
CA LEU A 133 -38.67 -11.91 7.83
C LEU A 133 -39.19 -12.64 9.07
N LEU A 134 -38.55 -12.44 10.22
CA LEU A 134 -38.98 -13.05 11.48
C LEU A 134 -40.40 -12.59 11.87
N SER A 135 -40.72 -11.30 11.68
CA SER A 135 -42.06 -10.77 11.95
C SER A 135 -43.14 -11.36 11.04
N ILE A 136 -42.85 -11.54 9.75
CA ILE A 136 -43.76 -12.17 8.77
C ILE A 136 -43.96 -13.66 9.11
N THR A 137 -42.87 -14.37 9.41
CA THR A 137 -42.92 -15.79 9.80
C THR A 137 -43.73 -15.98 11.08
N LEU A 138 -43.58 -15.12 12.09
CA LEU A 138 -44.37 -15.16 13.32
C LEU A 138 -45.86 -14.92 13.04
N PHE A 139 -46.19 -13.93 12.19
CA PHE A 139 -47.58 -13.63 11.82
C PHE A 139 -48.26 -14.80 11.10
N ILE A 140 -47.58 -15.43 10.13
CA ILE A 140 -48.06 -16.64 9.46
C ILE A 140 -48.21 -17.80 10.45
N GLY A 141 -47.25 -17.95 11.37
CA GLY A 141 -47.30 -18.96 12.43
C GLY A 141 -48.54 -18.84 13.31
N VAL A 142 -48.90 -17.63 13.73
CA VAL A 142 -50.12 -17.38 14.53
C VAL A 142 -51.38 -17.75 13.76
N ILE A 143 -51.47 -17.40 12.47
CA ILE A 143 -52.61 -17.76 11.60
C ILE A 143 -52.76 -19.29 11.49
N LEU A 144 -51.64 -20.00 11.29
CA LEU A 144 -51.64 -21.46 11.17
C LEU A 144 -52.06 -22.14 12.47
N VAL A 145 -51.57 -21.68 13.63
CA VAL A 145 -51.99 -22.19 14.95
C VAL A 145 -53.48 -21.97 15.16
N TYR A 146 -54.00 -20.78 14.85
CA TYR A 146 -55.43 -20.50 14.95
C TYR A 146 -56.26 -21.43 14.04
N ALA A 147 -55.81 -21.65 12.80
CA ALA A 147 -56.47 -22.56 11.87
C ALA A 147 -56.49 -24.01 12.38
N THR A 148 -55.40 -24.48 13.02
CA THR A 148 -55.37 -25.83 13.62
C THR A 148 -56.35 -25.96 14.78
N ILE A 149 -56.44 -24.96 15.66
CA ILE A 149 -57.41 -24.98 16.77
C ILE A 149 -58.85 -25.11 16.24
N MET A 150 -59.15 -24.45 15.11
CA MET A 150 -60.46 -24.52 14.48
C MET A 150 -60.74 -25.84 13.76
N SER A 151 -59.73 -26.46 13.14
CA SER A 151 -59.89 -27.72 12.40
C SER A 151 -59.84 -28.97 13.30
N GLY A 152 -59.21 -28.88 14.48
CA GLY A 152 -59.06 -29.99 15.42
C GLY A 152 -58.01 -31.04 15.01
N ASP A 153 -57.33 -30.85 13.89
CA ASP A 153 -56.33 -31.78 13.36
C ASP A 153 -54.91 -31.40 13.80
N PHE A 154 -54.39 -32.14 14.79
CA PHE A 154 -53.04 -31.92 15.31
C PHE A 154 -51.93 -32.20 14.27
N PHE A 155 -52.15 -33.11 13.31
CA PHE A 155 -51.14 -33.43 12.30
C PHE A 155 -50.88 -32.25 11.35
N MET A 156 -51.92 -31.44 11.09
CA MET A 156 -51.80 -30.21 10.29
C MET A 156 -50.80 -29.22 10.89
N LEU A 157 -50.73 -29.11 12.23
CA LEU A 157 -49.84 -28.19 12.93
C LEU A 157 -48.37 -28.56 12.75
N ILE A 158 -48.04 -29.84 12.90
CA ILE A 158 -46.67 -30.33 12.75
C ILE A 158 -46.16 -30.07 11.33
N PHE A 159 -46.96 -30.42 10.32
CA PHE A 159 -46.59 -30.21 8.92
C PHE A 159 -46.44 -28.72 8.59
N SER A 160 -47.34 -27.88 9.11
CA SER A 160 -47.30 -26.42 8.92
C SER A 160 -46.07 -25.77 9.53
N ILE A 161 -45.66 -26.17 10.74
CA ILE A 161 -44.45 -25.65 11.39
C ILE A 161 -43.20 -26.07 10.62
N LEU A 162 -43.14 -27.32 10.15
CA LEU A 162 -42.00 -27.83 9.39
C LEU A 162 -41.86 -27.08 8.06
N LEU A 163 -42.97 -26.90 7.33
CA LEU A 163 -42.99 -26.18 6.06
C LEU A 163 -42.63 -24.70 6.25
N LEU A 164 -43.15 -24.06 7.31
CA LEU A 164 -42.82 -22.68 7.67
C LEU A 164 -41.33 -22.54 8.05
N GLY A 165 -40.77 -23.49 8.79
CA GLY A 165 -39.34 -23.51 9.14
C GLY A 165 -38.44 -23.67 7.91
N PHE A 166 -38.80 -24.58 7.00
CA PHE A 166 -38.07 -24.76 5.73
C PHE A 166 -38.19 -23.52 4.84
N ALA A 167 -39.39 -22.94 4.72
CA ALA A 167 -39.63 -21.71 3.97
C ALA A 167 -38.85 -20.53 4.55
N TYR A 168 -38.83 -20.36 5.88
CA TYR A 168 -38.02 -19.34 6.56
C TYR A 168 -36.53 -19.53 6.29
N MET A 169 -36.00 -20.75 6.41
CA MET A 169 -34.59 -21.02 6.14
C MET A 169 -34.23 -20.72 4.68
N PHE A 170 -35.05 -21.19 3.73
CA PHE A 170 -34.85 -20.97 2.30
C PHE A 170 -34.90 -19.48 1.94
N LEU A 171 -35.91 -18.76 2.43
CA LEU A 171 -36.13 -17.36 2.12
C LEU A 171 -35.10 -16.46 2.83
N ARG A 172 -34.74 -16.78 4.07
CA ARG A 172 -33.63 -16.12 4.78
C ARG A 172 -32.33 -16.28 4.02
N ASN A 173 -31.96 -17.49 3.62
CA ASN A 173 -30.71 -17.71 2.90
C ASN A 173 -30.67 -16.90 1.60
N ARG A 174 -31.77 -16.87 0.84
CA ARG A 174 -31.85 -16.13 -0.42
C ARG A 174 -31.84 -14.60 -0.27
N LEU A 175 -32.49 -14.06 0.76
CA LEU A 175 -32.63 -12.62 0.97
C LEU A 175 -31.54 -12.01 1.86
N THR A 176 -30.78 -12.83 2.60
CA THR A 176 -29.65 -12.38 3.42
C THR A 176 -28.28 -12.75 2.90
N SER A 177 -28.19 -13.30 1.69
CA SER A 177 -27.00 -13.16 0.84
C SER A 177 -26.86 -11.69 0.45
N GLY A 178 -26.42 -10.89 1.41
CA GLY A 178 -26.01 -9.51 1.20
C GLY A 178 -24.69 -9.50 0.44
N ASP A 179 -24.60 -8.59 -0.51
CA ASP A 179 -23.49 -8.44 -1.44
C ASP A 179 -22.27 -7.83 -0.75
N ASP A 180 -21.64 -8.59 0.15
CA ASP A 180 -20.39 -8.18 0.83
C ASP A 180 -19.29 -7.85 -0.20
N SER A 181 -19.43 -8.36 -1.43
CA SER A 181 -18.60 -8.01 -2.59
C SER A 181 -18.55 -6.51 -2.89
N ARG A 182 -19.53 -5.72 -2.44
CA ARG A 182 -19.58 -4.27 -2.73
C ARG A 182 -18.76 -3.41 -1.77
N ILE A 183 -18.05 -4.03 -0.84
CA ILE A 183 -17.17 -3.31 0.09
C ILE A 183 -15.83 -3.08 -0.63
N PRO A 184 -15.37 -1.81 -0.75
CA PRO A 184 -14.06 -1.55 -1.31
C PRO A 184 -12.96 -2.11 -0.43
N LYS A 185 -11.87 -2.55 -1.05
CA LYS A 185 -10.65 -2.96 -0.37
C LYS A 185 -9.75 -1.74 -0.15
N LEU A 186 -9.21 -1.59 1.06
CA LEU A 186 -8.14 -0.62 1.32
C LEU A 186 -6.81 -1.24 0.84
N LEU A 187 -6.20 -0.64 -0.18
CA LEU A 187 -4.94 -1.11 -0.76
C LEU A 187 -3.73 -0.54 0.00
N VAL A 188 -3.75 0.77 0.21
CA VAL A 188 -2.71 1.51 0.94
C VAL A 188 -3.40 2.41 1.94
N LYS A 189 -2.89 2.40 3.18
CA LYS A 189 -3.42 3.17 4.31
C LYS A 189 -2.32 4.06 4.87
N HIS A 190 -2.67 5.30 5.16
CA HIS A 190 -1.86 6.23 5.92
C HIS A 190 -2.67 6.85 7.06
N ASP A 191 -2.01 7.14 8.17
CA ASP A 191 -2.57 7.97 9.23
C ASP A 191 -2.25 9.46 8.97
N ARG A 192 -3.06 10.36 9.55
CA ARG A 192 -3.00 11.80 9.27
C ARG A 192 -1.67 12.49 9.60
N ASN A 193 -0.91 11.92 10.52
CA ASN A 193 0.34 12.49 11.02
C ASN A 193 1.56 11.64 10.63
N ASP A 194 1.38 10.68 9.72
CA ASP A 194 2.47 9.83 9.27
C ASP A 194 3.55 10.66 8.57
N MET A 195 4.78 10.21 8.70
CA MET A 195 5.87 10.68 7.85
C MET A 195 5.67 10.13 6.43
N PRO A 196 6.20 10.79 5.40
CA PRO A 196 6.23 10.24 4.06
C PRO A 196 6.78 8.80 4.06
N PRO A 197 6.15 7.86 3.34
CA PRO A 197 6.52 6.45 3.43
C PRO A 197 7.95 6.22 2.92
N PHE A 198 8.66 5.31 3.58
CA PHE A 198 9.93 4.76 3.11
C PHE A 198 9.74 3.28 2.81
N GLU A 199 9.67 2.93 1.52
CA GLU A 199 9.53 1.53 1.09
C GLU A 199 10.87 1.01 0.57
N ASP A 200 11.41 0.00 1.25
CA ASP A 200 12.60 -0.72 0.80
C ASP A 200 12.18 -1.93 -0.04
N ALA A 201 12.44 -1.87 -1.34
CA ALA A 201 12.10 -2.92 -2.30
C ALA A 201 13.33 -3.70 -2.80
N THR A 202 14.45 -3.62 -2.07
CA THR A 202 15.68 -4.35 -2.37
C THR A 202 15.43 -5.86 -2.41
N GLY A 203 15.82 -6.51 -3.52
CA GLY A 203 15.70 -7.96 -3.68
C GLY A 203 14.27 -8.53 -3.71
N THR A 204 13.26 -7.67 -3.90
CA THR A 204 11.85 -8.12 -3.92
C THR A 204 11.46 -8.79 -5.23
N LEU A 205 10.42 -9.63 -5.19
CA LEU A 205 9.83 -10.24 -6.38
C LEU A 205 8.96 -9.23 -7.15
N ALA A 206 8.77 -9.44 -8.45
CA ALA A 206 7.93 -8.60 -9.32
C ALA A 206 6.57 -8.22 -8.71
N GLY A 207 5.85 -9.18 -8.12
CA GLY A 207 4.54 -8.93 -7.51
C GLY A 207 4.61 -8.05 -6.26
N SER A 208 5.67 -8.19 -5.46
CA SER A 208 5.90 -7.35 -4.28
C SER A 208 6.33 -5.93 -4.67
N LEU A 209 7.07 -5.76 -5.77
CA LEU A 209 7.48 -4.45 -6.27
C LEU A 209 6.32 -3.73 -6.98
N LEU A 210 5.67 -4.39 -7.94
CA LEU A 210 4.75 -3.79 -8.89
C LEU A 210 3.26 -4.10 -8.63
N GLY A 211 2.95 -4.88 -7.60
CA GLY A 211 1.60 -5.36 -7.31
C GLY A 211 1.26 -6.63 -8.08
N ASP A 212 0.27 -7.36 -7.54
CA ASP A 212 -0.22 -8.61 -8.10
C ASP A 212 -1.73 -8.80 -7.80
N VAL A 213 -2.36 -9.74 -8.47
CA VAL A 213 -3.74 -10.16 -8.20
C VAL A 213 -3.73 -11.62 -7.79
N ARG A 214 -4.22 -11.89 -6.57
CA ARG A 214 -4.25 -13.25 -6.02
C ARG A 214 -5.08 -14.20 -6.89
N HIS A 215 -4.62 -15.44 -6.94
CA HIS A 215 -5.41 -16.53 -7.52
C HIS A 215 -6.67 -16.77 -6.68
N ASP A 216 -7.77 -17.05 -7.35
CA ASP A 216 -9.02 -17.48 -6.74
C ASP A 216 -9.15 -19.01 -6.89
N PRO A 217 -9.10 -19.79 -5.82
CA PRO A 217 -9.31 -21.23 -5.89
C PRO A 217 -10.76 -21.63 -6.17
N PHE A 218 -11.74 -20.71 -6.04
CA PHE A 218 -13.18 -20.99 -6.12
C PHE A 218 -13.82 -20.52 -7.44
N GLN A 219 -13.04 -20.37 -8.52
CA GLN A 219 -13.52 -20.01 -9.87
C GLN A 219 -14.63 -20.92 -10.44
N SER A 220 -14.91 -22.05 -9.82
CA SER A 220 -15.99 -22.94 -10.21
C SER A 220 -16.81 -23.29 -8.97
N GLY A 221 -18.07 -22.86 -8.95
CA GLY A 221 -19.00 -23.16 -7.85
C GLY A 221 -19.83 -21.98 -7.33
N GLY A 222 -19.74 -20.79 -7.93
CA GLY A 222 -20.59 -19.63 -7.56
C GLY A 222 -20.22 -18.98 -6.22
N MET A 223 -19.01 -19.23 -5.73
CA MET A 223 -18.41 -18.65 -4.51
C MET A 223 -17.10 -17.92 -4.86
N GLU A 224 -17.11 -17.24 -6.00
CA GLU A 224 -15.95 -16.53 -6.53
C GLU A 224 -15.61 -15.33 -5.63
N THR A 225 -14.32 -15.10 -5.45
CA THR A 225 -13.84 -13.92 -4.74
C THR A 225 -13.75 -12.75 -5.71
N PRO A 226 -14.47 -11.64 -5.45
CA PRO A 226 -14.48 -10.48 -6.34
C PRO A 226 -13.08 -9.99 -6.69
N ALA A 227 -12.88 -9.58 -7.94
CA ALA A 227 -11.56 -9.20 -8.44
C ALA A 227 -10.87 -8.11 -7.61
N HIS A 228 -11.59 -7.07 -7.19
CA HIS A 228 -11.03 -5.95 -6.39
C HIS A 228 -10.53 -6.40 -5.01
N GLU A 229 -11.11 -7.46 -4.43
CA GLU A 229 -10.65 -8.02 -3.15
C GLU A 229 -9.32 -8.77 -3.29
N ARG A 230 -9.03 -9.26 -4.50
CA ARG A 230 -7.81 -10.03 -4.80
C ARG A 230 -6.61 -9.16 -5.16
N VAL A 231 -6.82 -7.87 -5.44
CA VAL A 231 -5.76 -6.91 -5.80
C VAL A 231 -4.82 -6.65 -4.63
N GLU A 232 -3.51 -6.68 -4.86
CA GLU A 232 -2.47 -6.35 -3.87
C GLU A 232 -1.55 -5.24 -4.35
N ALA A 233 -1.37 -4.22 -3.51
CA ALA A 233 -0.46 -3.11 -3.77
C ALA A 233 1.02 -3.55 -3.67
N GLY A 234 1.77 -3.28 -4.73
CA GLY A 234 3.24 -3.34 -4.72
C GLY A 234 3.90 -2.19 -3.97
N ALA A 235 5.21 -2.31 -3.72
CA ALA A 235 6.06 -1.32 -3.07
C ALA A 235 5.99 0.05 -3.78
N ILE A 236 5.86 0.10 -5.11
CA ILE A 236 5.71 1.36 -5.84
C ILE A 236 4.47 2.15 -5.39
N HIS A 237 3.36 1.48 -5.07
CA HIS A 237 2.12 2.13 -4.66
C HIS A 237 2.17 2.53 -3.18
N LYS A 238 2.81 1.70 -2.35
CA LYS A 238 3.02 2.00 -0.93
C LYS A 238 3.97 3.19 -0.73
N ALA A 239 4.91 3.38 -1.65
CA ALA A 239 5.85 4.50 -1.66
C ALA A 239 5.22 5.81 -2.17
N HIS A 240 3.94 5.82 -2.57
CA HIS A 240 3.27 7.00 -3.08
C HIS A 240 3.36 8.17 -2.08
N GLY A 241 3.82 9.33 -2.56
CA GLY A 241 4.04 10.52 -1.74
C GLY A 241 5.38 10.51 -0.96
N GLY A 242 6.11 9.40 -0.96
CA GLY A 242 7.36 9.22 -0.22
C GLY A 242 8.53 8.74 -1.08
N VAL A 243 9.31 7.81 -0.53
CA VAL A 243 10.56 7.30 -1.11
C VAL A 243 10.45 5.81 -1.37
N LEU A 244 10.85 5.40 -2.57
CA LEU A 244 11.09 4.01 -2.93
C LEU A 244 12.60 3.78 -3.00
N PHE A 245 13.13 2.95 -2.11
CA PHE A 245 14.53 2.57 -2.09
C PHE A 245 14.73 1.18 -2.71
N ILE A 246 15.70 1.08 -3.61
CA ILE A 246 16.09 -0.19 -4.23
C ILE A 246 17.62 -0.24 -4.27
N ASP A 247 18.23 -1.03 -3.38
CA ASP A 247 19.64 -1.38 -3.52
C ASP A 247 19.82 -2.48 -4.56
N GLU A 248 21.03 -2.56 -5.12
CA GLU A 248 21.40 -3.51 -6.17
C GLU A 248 20.36 -3.53 -7.32
N ILE A 249 19.96 -2.35 -7.79
CA ILE A 249 18.89 -2.19 -8.80
C ILE A 249 19.15 -2.96 -10.11
N ASN A 250 20.41 -3.29 -10.39
CA ASN A 250 20.83 -4.13 -11.50
C ASN A 250 20.38 -5.60 -11.37
N LEU A 251 20.02 -6.07 -10.17
CA LEU A 251 19.47 -7.41 -9.95
C LEU A 251 18.00 -7.53 -10.36
N LEU A 252 17.29 -6.41 -10.48
CA LEU A 252 15.94 -6.42 -11.03
C LEU A 252 15.97 -6.88 -12.48
N ARG A 253 14.97 -7.67 -12.86
CA ARG A 253 14.80 -8.14 -14.23
C ARG A 253 14.51 -6.94 -15.14
N LEU A 254 14.93 -7.02 -16.41
CA LEU A 254 14.77 -5.91 -17.35
C LEU A 254 13.32 -5.41 -17.47
N HIS A 255 12.34 -6.32 -17.43
CA HIS A 255 10.92 -5.94 -17.48
C HIS A 255 10.43 -5.22 -16.21
N GLU A 256 11.01 -5.53 -15.03
CA GLU A 256 10.70 -4.83 -13.78
C GLU A 256 11.28 -3.41 -13.82
N GLN A 257 12.50 -3.25 -14.35
CA GLN A 257 13.12 -1.93 -14.56
C GLN A 257 12.36 -1.08 -15.58
N GLN A 258 11.80 -1.69 -16.63
CA GLN A 258 10.94 -1.01 -17.60
C GLN A 258 9.61 -0.59 -16.98
N ALA A 259 8.98 -1.46 -16.19
CA ALA A 259 7.76 -1.12 -15.45
C ALA A 259 8.00 0.02 -14.46
N LEU A 260 9.15 0.01 -13.77
CA LEU A 260 9.56 1.09 -12.87
C LEU A 260 9.72 2.41 -13.64
N LEU A 261 10.32 2.39 -14.83
CA LEU A 261 10.41 3.58 -15.68
C LEU A 261 9.03 4.14 -16.05
N THR A 262 8.07 3.27 -16.40
CA THR A 262 6.68 3.69 -16.66
C THR A 262 6.04 4.30 -15.41
N ALA A 263 6.18 3.65 -14.26
CA ALA A 263 5.66 4.17 -12.98
C ALA A 263 6.24 5.55 -12.64
N MET A 264 7.54 5.78 -12.89
CA MET A 264 8.20 7.07 -12.69
C MET A 264 7.72 8.16 -13.68
N GLN A 265 7.27 7.77 -14.87
CA GLN A 265 6.82 8.71 -15.90
C GLN A 265 5.37 9.12 -15.70
N GLU A 266 4.51 8.13 -15.51
CA GLU A 266 3.06 8.31 -15.41
C GLU A 266 2.63 8.67 -13.98
N LYS A 267 3.47 8.40 -12.97
CA LYS A 267 3.17 8.52 -11.53
C LYS A 267 1.99 7.67 -11.06
N GLU A 268 1.52 6.79 -11.92
CA GLU A 268 0.49 5.80 -11.68
C GLU A 268 0.87 4.51 -12.39
N PHE A 269 0.50 3.37 -11.81
CA PHE A 269 0.77 2.06 -12.38
C PHE A 269 -0.40 1.12 -12.10
N ALA A 270 -0.90 0.45 -13.13
CA ALA A 270 -2.01 -0.49 -12.98
C ALA A 270 -1.53 -1.81 -12.35
N ILE A 271 -2.28 -2.34 -11.39
CA ILE A 271 -1.99 -3.65 -10.79
C ILE A 271 -2.61 -4.73 -11.67
N SER A 272 -1.81 -5.73 -12.06
CA SER A 272 -2.26 -6.85 -12.89
C SER A 272 -1.71 -8.18 -12.36
N GLY A 273 -2.45 -9.27 -12.56
CA GLY A 273 -1.95 -10.60 -12.24
C GLY A 273 -0.67 -10.95 -12.99
N ARG A 274 0.39 -11.30 -12.27
CA ARG A 274 1.73 -11.55 -12.84
C ARG A 274 1.93 -12.99 -13.31
N SER A 275 1.12 -13.91 -12.82
CA SER A 275 1.15 -15.31 -13.24
C SER A 275 0.13 -15.56 -14.34
N GLU A 276 0.60 -15.80 -15.58
CA GLU A 276 -0.26 -16.10 -16.74
C GLU A 276 -1.15 -17.34 -16.53
N ARG A 277 -0.76 -18.24 -15.62
CA ARG A 277 -1.52 -19.45 -15.28
C ARG A 277 -2.51 -19.25 -14.13
N SER A 278 -2.57 -18.05 -13.56
CA SER A 278 -3.47 -17.69 -12.47
C SER A 278 -4.73 -17.05 -13.01
N SER A 279 -5.86 -17.31 -12.35
CA SER A 279 -7.09 -16.52 -12.50
C SER A 279 -6.91 -15.01 -12.36
N GLY A 280 -5.87 -14.56 -11.65
CA GLY A 280 -5.53 -13.14 -11.53
C GLY A 280 -5.03 -12.52 -12.83
N ALA A 281 -4.59 -13.31 -13.82
CA ALA A 281 -3.99 -12.82 -15.06
C ALA A 281 -4.94 -11.97 -15.92
N LEU A 282 -6.25 -12.24 -15.83
CA LEU A 282 -7.26 -11.50 -16.57
C LEU A 282 -7.60 -10.16 -15.91
N THR A 283 -7.29 -10.00 -14.62
CA THR A 283 -7.60 -8.81 -13.86
C THR A 283 -6.49 -7.78 -14.00
N LYS A 284 -6.85 -6.56 -14.39
CA LYS A 284 -5.98 -5.40 -14.44
C LYS A 284 -6.76 -4.19 -13.94
N THR A 285 -6.30 -3.55 -12.87
CA THR A 285 -7.01 -2.40 -12.29
C THR A 285 -6.90 -1.15 -13.17
N GLU A 286 -7.74 -0.15 -12.87
CA GLU A 286 -7.41 1.25 -13.21
C GLU A 286 -6.00 1.61 -12.68
N PRO A 287 -5.31 2.60 -13.27
CA PRO A 287 -4.01 3.06 -12.76
C PRO A 287 -4.06 3.40 -11.27
N VAL A 288 -3.09 2.88 -10.51
CA VAL A 288 -2.98 3.12 -9.06
C VAL A 288 -1.87 4.15 -8.83
N PRO A 289 -2.11 5.19 -8.02
CA PRO A 289 -1.09 6.20 -7.73
C PRO A 289 0.20 5.60 -7.15
N CYS A 290 1.32 6.05 -7.71
CA CYS A 290 2.67 5.68 -7.33
C CYS A 290 3.65 6.84 -7.59
N ASP A 291 3.28 8.06 -7.19
CA ASP A 291 4.18 9.23 -7.21
C ASP A 291 5.24 9.15 -6.09
N PHE A 292 6.25 8.31 -6.27
CA PHE A 292 7.36 8.13 -5.33
C PHE A 292 8.64 8.80 -5.85
N ILE A 293 9.56 9.10 -4.94
CA ILE A 293 10.94 9.42 -5.29
C ILE A 293 11.78 8.16 -5.21
N LEU A 294 12.23 7.69 -6.38
CA LEU A 294 13.20 6.60 -6.46
C LEU A 294 14.56 7.03 -5.92
N VAL A 295 15.06 6.29 -4.91
CA VAL A 295 16.48 6.26 -4.53
C VAL A 295 17.02 4.88 -4.89
N ALA A 296 17.63 4.81 -6.07
CA ALA A 296 18.32 3.61 -6.53
C ALA A 296 19.72 3.56 -5.94
N ALA A 297 20.21 2.37 -5.61
CA ALA A 297 21.54 2.16 -5.09
C ALA A 297 22.23 0.98 -5.77
N GLY A 298 23.56 1.00 -5.73
CA GLY A 298 24.39 -0.12 -6.15
C GLY A 298 25.86 0.23 -6.17
N ASN A 299 26.67 -0.75 -6.55
CA ASN A 299 28.11 -0.59 -6.71
C ASN A 299 28.44 -0.03 -8.11
N LEU A 300 29.71 0.26 -8.38
CA LEU A 300 30.17 0.81 -9.67
C LEU A 300 29.82 -0.08 -10.88
N ASP A 301 29.82 -1.40 -10.69
CA ASP A 301 29.43 -2.42 -11.66
C ASP A 301 27.91 -2.48 -11.89
N ALA A 302 27.09 -2.10 -10.91
CA ALA A 302 25.63 -2.03 -11.05
C ALA A 302 25.20 -1.09 -12.19
N LEU A 303 25.99 -0.05 -12.46
CA LEU A 303 25.74 0.89 -13.57
C LEU A 303 25.83 0.24 -14.96
N GLN A 304 26.56 -0.87 -15.10
CA GLN A 304 26.71 -1.57 -16.38
C GLN A 304 25.53 -2.50 -16.66
N GLY A 305 24.96 -3.11 -15.60
CA GLY A 305 23.82 -4.04 -15.70
C GLY A 305 22.44 -3.38 -15.72
N MET A 306 22.36 -2.07 -15.46
CA MET A 306 21.10 -1.33 -15.42
C MET A 306 20.52 -1.09 -16.83
N HIS A 307 19.20 -1.14 -16.95
CA HIS A 307 18.48 -0.80 -18.17
C HIS A 307 18.83 0.64 -18.63
N PRO A 308 19.33 0.84 -19.86
CA PRO A 308 19.85 2.13 -20.30
C PRO A 308 18.85 3.29 -20.19
N ALA A 309 17.56 3.02 -20.45
CA ALA A 309 16.53 4.05 -20.36
C ALA A 309 16.25 4.49 -18.91
N LEU A 310 16.31 3.55 -17.95
CA LEU A 310 16.11 3.87 -16.54
C LEU A 310 17.26 4.73 -16.03
N ARG A 311 18.50 4.32 -16.33
CA ARG A 311 19.70 5.12 -16.02
C ARG A 311 19.64 6.51 -16.65
N SER A 312 19.29 6.60 -17.94
CA SER A 312 19.16 7.88 -18.64
C SER A 312 18.10 8.79 -18.01
N ARG A 313 17.00 8.21 -17.50
CA ARG A 313 15.96 8.96 -16.80
C ARG A 313 16.47 9.55 -15.48
N ILE A 314 17.19 8.75 -14.67
CA ILE A 314 17.76 9.23 -13.40
C ILE A 314 18.84 10.29 -13.66
N ARG A 315 19.75 10.04 -14.61
CA ARG A 315 20.82 11.00 -14.95
C ARG A 315 20.30 12.30 -15.56
N GLY A 316 19.24 12.24 -16.38
CA GLY A 316 18.70 13.40 -17.08
C GLY A 316 17.77 14.28 -16.23
N TYR A 317 17.12 13.71 -15.22
CA TYR A 317 16.08 14.40 -14.42
C TYR A 317 16.29 14.27 -12.91
N GLY A 318 17.42 13.74 -12.48
CA GLY A 318 17.77 13.47 -11.10
C GLY A 318 19.26 13.64 -10.85
N TYR A 319 19.78 12.89 -9.89
CA TYR A 319 21.17 13.00 -9.46
C TYR A 319 21.86 11.63 -9.42
N GLU A 320 23.13 11.59 -9.81
CA GLU A 320 24.04 10.46 -9.56
C GLU A 320 25.07 10.95 -8.53
N VAL A 321 25.22 10.20 -7.43
CA VAL A 321 26.09 10.55 -6.30
C VAL A 321 26.99 9.37 -5.99
N TYR A 322 28.27 9.65 -5.79
CA TYR A 322 29.23 8.66 -5.32
C TYR A 322 29.39 8.79 -3.80
N VAL A 323 29.30 7.66 -3.11
CA VAL A 323 29.34 7.52 -1.64
C VAL A 323 30.33 6.45 -1.23
#